data_AF-A0A177J7M3-F1
#
_entry.id   AF-A0A177J7M3-F1
#
_cell.length_a   1.000
_cell.length_b   1.000
_cell.length_c   1.000
_cell.angle_alpha   90.00
_cell.angle_beta   90.00
_cell.angle_gamma   90.00
#
_symmetry.space_group_name_H-M   'P 1'
#
loop_
_entity.id
_entity.type
_entity.pdbx_description
1 polymer ?
#
loop_
_entity_poly.entity_id
_entity_poly.type
_entity_poly.pdbx_seq_one_letter_code
_entity_poly.pdbx_strand_id
1 'polypeptide(L)'
;MGRVLIACERSGVVRRAFEALGHDAWSCDIEAADDGSNRHIRGNVLDHLDDGWDLMAVMHPPCTILCNSGSKHLYLGMKKANGINPERWAKLEEAAAFYRALRDAHQIPRRVVENPVMHGHAIRLTGRGRTQFVHPYFFGEPFFKNTGLELVNLPALRPTNMLKPPRPGTAEHKAWSRCHREPPGPDRARRRSETYPSIAAAMADQWGALLPEPQMELFGSLAA
;
A
#
# COMPACT_ATOMS: atom_id res chain seq x y z
N MET A 1 15.85 -9.12 -13.56
CA MET A 1 14.70 -8.24 -13.68
C MET A 1 13.67 -8.89 -12.80
N GLY A 2 13.47 -8.33 -11.60
CA GLY A 2 12.44 -8.84 -10.70
C GLY A 2 11.03 -8.61 -11.24
N ARG A 3 10.12 -9.54 -10.97
CA ARG A 3 8.69 -9.41 -11.26
C ARG A 3 7.96 -8.86 -10.04
N VAL A 4 7.24 -7.76 -10.21
CA VAL A 4 6.65 -7.00 -9.10
C VAL A 4 5.15 -6.82 -9.31
N LEU A 5 4.36 -7.23 -8.32
CA LEU A 5 2.92 -6.97 -8.27
C LEU A 5 2.61 -5.82 -7.32
N ILE A 6 2.02 -4.74 -7.82
CA ILE A 6 1.45 -3.68 -6.99
C ILE A 6 -0.07 -3.93 -6.85
N ALA A 7 -0.44 -4.61 -5.78
CA ALA A 7 -1.80 -5.01 -5.49
C ALA A 7 -2.64 -3.83 -4.97
N CYS A 8 -3.91 -3.76 -5.39
CA CYS A 8 -4.87 -2.69 -5.07
C CYS A 8 -4.45 -1.28 -5.54
N GLU A 9 -3.51 -1.19 -6.48
CA GLU A 9 -3.06 0.09 -7.02
C GLU A 9 -3.74 0.42 -8.35
N ARG A 10 -4.46 1.54 -8.35
CA ARG A 10 -5.01 2.13 -9.57
C ARG A 10 -4.18 3.30 -10.12
N SER A 11 -3.46 4.04 -9.27
CA SER A 11 -2.73 5.26 -9.68
C SER A 11 -1.47 5.00 -10.53
N GLY A 12 -0.93 3.79 -10.42
CA GLY A 12 0.31 3.38 -11.08
C GLY A 12 1.58 4.04 -10.53
N VAL A 13 1.51 4.79 -9.42
CA VAL A 13 2.66 5.56 -8.92
C VAL A 13 3.79 4.64 -8.46
N VAL A 14 3.48 3.60 -7.69
CA VAL A 14 4.46 2.63 -7.23
C VAL A 14 4.88 1.73 -8.39
N ARG A 15 3.94 1.27 -9.25
CA ARG A 15 4.29 0.50 -10.45
C ARG A 15 5.33 1.23 -11.30
N ARG A 16 5.07 2.49 -11.67
CA ARG A 16 5.97 3.29 -12.50
C ARG A 16 7.34 3.51 -11.83
N ALA A 17 7.39 3.60 -10.51
CA ALA A 17 8.66 3.70 -9.79
C ALA A 17 9.52 2.43 -9.96
N PHE A 18 8.92 1.24 -9.91
CA PHE A 18 9.62 -0.01 -10.20
C PHE A 18 9.96 -0.17 -11.69
N GLU A 19 9.03 0.21 -12.60
CA GLU A 19 9.28 0.20 -14.05
C GLU A 19 10.47 1.09 -14.44
N ALA A 20 10.60 2.25 -13.80
CA ALA A 20 11.71 3.19 -14.04
C ALA A 20 13.09 2.62 -13.67
N LEU A 21 13.13 1.59 -12.81
CA LEU A 21 14.35 0.85 -12.45
C LEU A 21 14.52 -0.45 -13.24
N GLY A 22 13.68 -0.70 -14.26
CA GLY A 22 13.79 -1.84 -15.15
C GLY A 22 13.20 -3.15 -14.61
N HIS A 23 12.30 -3.09 -13.61
CA HIS A 23 11.56 -4.26 -13.14
C HIS A 23 10.34 -4.57 -14.03
N ASP A 24 9.95 -5.84 -14.14
CA ASP A 24 8.68 -6.26 -14.75
C ASP A 24 7.54 -6.04 -13.73
N ALA A 25 7.10 -4.79 -13.63
CA ALA A 25 6.11 -4.37 -12.65
C ALA A 25 4.71 -4.24 -13.25
N TRP A 26 3.72 -4.77 -12.53
CA TRP A 26 2.31 -4.71 -12.89
C TRP A 26 1.51 -4.19 -11.71
N SER A 27 0.48 -3.37 -11.96
CA SER A 27 -0.52 -3.06 -10.94
C SER A 27 -1.77 -3.92 -11.11
N CYS A 28 -2.51 -4.17 -10.04
CA CYS A 28 -3.78 -4.90 -10.09
C CYS A 28 -4.84 -4.21 -9.23
N ASP A 29 -5.98 -3.87 -9.81
CA ASP A 29 -7.14 -3.30 -9.11
C ASP A 29 -8.46 -3.69 -9.80
N ILE A 30 -9.58 -3.56 -9.10
CA ILE A 30 -10.91 -3.78 -9.68
C ILE A 30 -11.27 -2.62 -10.64
N GLU A 31 -10.82 -1.41 -10.31
CA GLU A 31 -10.96 -0.22 -11.12
C GLU A 31 -9.86 -0.16 -12.21
N ALA A 32 -10.14 0.53 -13.31
CA ALA A 32 -9.16 0.71 -14.38
C ALA A 32 -8.03 1.67 -13.96
N ALA A 33 -6.80 1.41 -14.42
CA ALA A 33 -5.65 2.26 -14.19
C ALA A 33 -5.90 3.74 -14.53
N ASP A 34 -5.48 4.63 -13.64
CA ASP A 34 -5.60 6.09 -13.82
C ASP A 34 -4.81 6.61 -15.02
N ASP A 35 -3.72 5.94 -15.36
CA ASP A 35 -2.82 6.30 -16.46
C ASP A 35 -3.08 5.51 -17.75
N GLY A 36 -4.09 4.64 -17.78
CA GLY A 36 -4.43 3.83 -18.96
C GLY A 36 -3.35 2.82 -19.38
N SER A 37 -2.40 2.50 -18.51
CA SER A 37 -1.31 1.57 -18.82
C SER A 37 -1.81 0.17 -19.16
N ASN A 38 -1.13 -0.50 -20.10
CA ASN A 38 -1.32 -1.92 -20.40
C ASN A 38 -0.62 -2.84 -19.39
N ARG A 39 0.18 -2.29 -18.47
CA ARG A 39 0.79 -2.99 -17.33
C ARG A 39 -0.12 -2.95 -16.10
N HIS A 40 -1.41 -3.22 -16.33
CA HIS A 40 -2.43 -3.19 -15.31
C HIS A 40 -3.43 -4.33 -15.49
N ILE A 41 -3.60 -5.12 -14.44
CA ILE A 41 -4.55 -6.22 -14.38
C ILE A 41 -5.83 -5.68 -13.75
N ARG A 42 -6.92 -5.66 -14.52
CA ARG A 42 -8.23 -5.28 -14.00
C ARG A 42 -8.96 -6.52 -13.46
N GLY A 43 -9.05 -6.66 -12.15
CA GLY A 43 -9.66 -7.84 -11.54
C GLY A 43 -9.42 -7.96 -10.05
N ASN A 44 -9.81 -9.12 -9.49
CA ASN A 44 -9.51 -9.46 -8.12
C ASN A 44 -8.06 -9.95 -8.03
N VAL A 45 -7.24 -9.26 -7.25
CA VAL A 45 -5.81 -9.60 -7.10
C VAL A 45 -5.56 -11.00 -6.54
N LEU A 46 -6.51 -11.58 -5.81
CA LEU A 46 -6.38 -12.94 -5.29
C LEU A 46 -6.25 -13.99 -6.40
N ASP A 47 -6.76 -13.70 -7.60
CA ASP A 47 -6.72 -14.61 -8.75
C ASP A 47 -5.33 -14.61 -9.44
N HIS A 48 -4.43 -13.70 -9.04
CA HIS A 48 -3.14 -13.44 -9.69
C HIS A 48 -1.93 -13.69 -8.78
N LEU A 49 -2.13 -14.26 -7.59
CA LEU A 49 -1.05 -14.45 -6.63
C LEU A 49 -0.01 -15.49 -7.08
N ASP A 50 -0.41 -16.43 -7.94
CA ASP A 50 0.43 -17.52 -8.46
C ASP A 50 1.12 -17.21 -9.79
N ASP A 51 1.03 -15.97 -10.29
CA ASP A 51 1.59 -15.58 -11.59
C ASP A 51 3.13 -15.40 -11.58
N GLY A 52 3.83 -15.87 -10.53
CA GLY A 52 5.28 -15.91 -10.45
C GLY A 52 5.96 -14.58 -10.06
N TRP A 53 5.43 -13.90 -9.04
CA TRP A 53 5.95 -12.63 -8.53
C TRP A 53 7.10 -12.81 -7.53
N ASP A 54 8.12 -11.97 -7.63
CA ASP A 54 9.23 -11.92 -6.65
C ASP A 54 8.91 -11.02 -5.44
N LEU A 55 8.04 -10.03 -5.67
CA LEU A 55 7.63 -9.01 -4.72
C LEU A 55 6.16 -8.66 -4.94
N MET A 56 5.38 -8.59 -3.86
CA MET A 56 4.06 -7.96 -3.86
C MET A 56 4.02 -6.78 -2.90
N ALA A 57 3.55 -5.64 -3.40
CA ALA A 57 3.31 -4.45 -2.63
C ALA A 57 1.81 -4.12 -2.65
N VAL A 58 1.09 -4.38 -1.56
CA VAL A 58 -0.32 -4.03 -1.44
C VAL A 58 -0.42 -2.56 -1.06
N MET A 59 -0.98 -1.74 -1.95
CA MET A 59 -1.04 -0.29 -1.83
C MET A 59 -2.50 0.13 -1.87
N HIS A 60 -3.03 0.65 -0.76
CA HIS A 60 -4.43 1.09 -0.63
C HIS A 60 -5.49 -0.03 -0.75
N PRO A 61 -5.33 -1.17 -0.04
CA PRO A 61 -6.41 -2.15 0.03
C PRO A 61 -7.67 -1.49 0.62
N PRO A 62 -8.87 -2.06 0.44
CA PRO A 62 -10.11 -1.54 1.02
C PRO A 62 -10.12 -1.65 2.56
N CYS A 63 -9.34 -0.78 3.21
CA CYS A 63 -8.95 -0.86 4.61
C CYS A 63 -9.64 0.18 5.49
N THR A 64 -10.62 0.92 4.95
CA THR A 64 -11.35 1.97 5.69
C THR A 64 -12.07 1.39 6.92
N ILE A 65 -12.57 0.16 6.84
CA ILE A 65 -13.21 -0.50 8.00
C ILE A 65 -12.18 -0.92 9.06
N LEU A 66 -10.91 -1.10 8.69
CA LEU A 66 -9.81 -1.47 9.60
C LEU A 66 -9.24 -0.25 10.36
N CYS A 67 -9.42 0.96 9.83
CA CYS A 67 -8.76 2.16 10.33
C CYS A 67 -9.32 2.65 11.67
N ASN A 68 -8.46 3.21 12.52
CA ASN A 68 -8.83 3.63 13.87
C ASN A 68 -9.97 4.67 13.91
N SER A 69 -9.97 5.60 12.96
CA SER A 69 -11.04 6.60 12.81
C SER A 69 -12.39 5.99 12.41
N GLY A 70 -12.39 4.77 11.85
CA GLY A 70 -13.59 4.00 11.49
C GLY A 70 -14.24 3.25 12.65
N SER A 71 -13.53 3.07 13.78
CA SER A 71 -13.94 2.16 14.87
C SER A 71 -15.34 2.43 15.45
N LYS A 72 -15.76 3.68 15.54
CA LYS A 72 -17.10 4.05 16.02
C LYS A 72 -18.22 3.47 15.14
N HIS A 73 -17.98 3.27 13.84
CA HIS A 73 -18.99 2.77 12.91
C HIS A 73 -19.31 1.28 13.09
N LEU A 74 -18.54 0.56 13.91
CA LEU A 74 -18.79 -0.83 14.29
C LEU A 74 -19.96 -0.98 15.28
N TYR A 75 -20.56 0.13 15.73
CA TYR A 75 -21.65 0.14 16.72
C TYR A 75 -22.87 0.88 16.18
N LEU A 76 -24.06 0.45 16.62
CA LEU A 76 -25.32 1.07 16.22
C LEU A 76 -25.36 2.54 16.67
N GLY A 77 -25.75 3.45 15.78
CA GLY A 77 -25.72 4.89 16.05
C GLY A 77 -24.34 5.44 16.45
N MET A 78 -23.25 4.76 16.06
CA MET A 78 -21.86 5.10 16.40
C MET A 78 -21.54 5.15 17.90
N LYS A 79 -22.34 4.48 18.75
CA LYS A 79 -22.15 4.42 20.21
C LYS A 79 -22.09 2.97 20.67
N LYS A 80 -21.04 2.60 21.40
CA LYS A 80 -20.85 1.23 21.92
C LYS A 80 -22.01 0.74 22.78
N ALA A 81 -22.64 1.63 23.55
CA ALA A 81 -23.77 1.32 24.42
C ALA A 81 -25.01 0.81 23.65
N ASN A 82 -25.13 1.14 22.36
CA ASN A 82 -26.25 0.71 21.52
C ASN A 82 -26.04 -0.71 20.95
N GLY A 83 -24.95 -1.39 21.30
CA GLY A 83 -24.59 -2.68 20.74
C GLY A 83 -23.82 -2.59 19.42
N ILE A 84 -23.36 -3.75 18.95
CA ILE A 84 -22.61 -3.88 17.70
C ILE A 84 -23.52 -3.65 16.48
N ASN A 85 -22.95 -3.16 15.38
CA ASN A 85 -23.60 -3.16 14.08
C ASN A 85 -23.19 -4.44 13.31
N PRO A 86 -24.06 -5.46 13.20
CA PRO A 86 -23.67 -6.77 12.66
C PRO A 86 -23.11 -6.70 11.22
N GLU A 87 -23.71 -5.87 10.36
CA GLU A 87 -23.27 -5.69 8.97
C GLU A 87 -21.84 -5.13 8.90
N ARG A 88 -21.52 -4.17 9.77
CA ARG A 88 -20.18 -3.56 9.83
C ARG A 88 -19.14 -4.52 10.39
N TRP A 89 -19.55 -5.40 11.31
CA TRP A 89 -18.68 -6.47 11.82
C TRP A 89 -18.42 -7.55 10.77
N ALA A 90 -19.42 -7.94 9.98
CA ALA A 90 -19.21 -8.85 8.85
C ALA A 90 -18.19 -8.28 7.84
N LYS A 91 -18.34 -7.00 7.47
CA LYS A 91 -17.38 -6.29 6.60
C LYS A 91 -15.97 -6.19 7.20
N LEU A 92 -15.88 -6.07 8.53
CA LEU A 92 -14.60 -6.08 9.23
C LEU A 92 -13.91 -7.44 9.12
N GLU A 93 -14.64 -8.53 9.27
CA GLU A 93 -14.12 -9.90 9.11
C GLU A 93 -13.68 -10.16 7.66
N GLU A 94 -14.47 -9.75 6.66
CA GLU A 94 -14.11 -9.84 5.24
C GLU A 94 -12.82 -9.08 4.93
N ALA A 95 -12.70 -7.82 5.39
CA ALA A 95 -11.50 -7.02 5.19
C ALA A 95 -10.28 -7.62 5.91
N ALA A 96 -10.48 -8.21 7.10
CA ALA A 96 -9.41 -8.90 7.81
C ALA A 96 -8.99 -10.19 7.10
N ALA A 97 -9.93 -10.93 6.51
CA ALA A 97 -9.63 -12.11 5.70
C ALA A 97 -8.85 -11.76 4.44
N PHE A 98 -9.27 -10.72 3.71
CA PHE A 98 -8.56 -10.21 2.54
C PHE A 98 -7.13 -9.78 2.89
N TYR A 99 -6.96 -9.06 4.00
CA TYR A 99 -5.65 -8.68 4.52
C TYR A 99 -4.74 -9.90 4.76
N ARG A 100 -5.25 -10.93 5.45
CA ARG A 100 -4.49 -12.15 5.74
C ARG A 100 -4.14 -12.89 4.46
N ALA A 101 -5.08 -13.02 3.51
CA ALA A 101 -4.84 -13.68 2.24
C ALA A 101 -3.65 -13.05 1.48
N LEU A 102 -3.55 -11.73 1.46
CA LEU A 102 -2.42 -11.03 0.83
C LEU A 102 -1.13 -11.14 1.64
N ARG A 103 -1.19 -10.94 2.97
CA ARG A 103 -0.01 -11.06 3.84
C ARG A 103 0.60 -12.46 3.79
N ASP A 104 -0.25 -13.49 3.75
CA ASP A 104 0.09 -14.90 3.84
C ASP A 104 0.19 -15.57 2.45
N ALA A 105 0.29 -14.79 1.38
CA ALA A 105 0.56 -15.27 0.02
C ALA A 105 2.01 -15.79 -0.09
N HIS A 106 2.29 -16.94 0.53
CA HIS A 106 3.63 -17.50 0.70
C HIS A 106 4.35 -17.78 -0.63
N GLN A 107 3.63 -17.94 -1.74
CA GLN A 107 4.19 -18.11 -3.08
C GLN A 107 4.97 -16.88 -3.58
N ILE A 108 4.71 -15.68 -3.03
CA ILE A 108 5.43 -14.44 -3.41
C ILE A 108 6.47 -14.11 -2.32
N PRO A 109 7.77 -14.36 -2.47
CA PRO A 109 8.71 -14.42 -1.33
C PRO A 109 8.81 -13.16 -0.46
N ARG A 110 8.61 -11.97 -1.06
CA ARG A 110 8.70 -10.67 -0.41
C ARG A 110 7.36 -9.96 -0.50
N ARG A 111 6.82 -9.48 0.63
CA ARG A 111 5.51 -8.86 0.66
C ARG A 111 5.50 -7.65 1.58
N VAL A 112 4.80 -6.61 1.16
CA VAL A 112 4.44 -5.49 2.03
C VAL A 112 2.94 -5.25 1.93
N VAL A 113 2.30 -5.11 3.09
CA VAL A 113 0.89 -4.71 3.16
C VAL A 113 0.82 -3.31 3.74
N GLU A 114 0.41 -2.34 2.91
CA GLU A 114 0.11 -0.99 3.37
C GLU A 114 -1.20 -0.98 4.15
N ASN A 115 -1.20 -0.29 5.30
CA ASN A 115 -2.39 -0.12 6.10
C ASN A 115 -2.40 1.20 6.88
N PRO A 116 -3.58 1.78 7.12
CA PRO A 116 -3.73 2.88 8.06
C PRO A 116 -3.43 2.41 9.49
N VAL A 117 -3.33 3.37 10.43
CA VAL A 117 -3.35 3.03 11.86
C VAL A 117 -4.66 2.29 12.17
N MET A 118 -4.57 1.00 12.47
CA MET A 118 -5.73 0.13 12.73
C MET A 118 -6.26 0.28 14.16
N HIS A 119 -7.57 0.09 14.38
CA HIS A 119 -8.12 -0.07 15.73
C HIS A 119 -7.86 -1.48 16.29
N GLY A 120 -8.03 -1.65 17.61
CA GLY A 120 -7.77 -2.91 18.31
C GLY A 120 -8.50 -4.13 17.73
N HIS A 121 -9.78 -4.00 17.32
CA HIS A 121 -10.50 -5.12 16.71
C HIS A 121 -9.89 -5.59 15.39
N ALA A 122 -9.42 -4.66 14.55
CA ALA A 122 -8.79 -4.98 13.28
C ALA A 122 -7.45 -5.66 13.52
N ILE A 123 -6.61 -5.14 14.43
CA ILE A 123 -5.32 -5.77 14.81
C ILE A 123 -5.53 -7.21 15.26
N ARG A 124 -6.54 -7.46 16.11
CA ARG A 124 -6.87 -8.80 16.60
C ARG A 124 -7.29 -9.73 15.46
N LEU A 125 -8.17 -9.29 14.57
CA LEU A 125 -8.72 -10.13 13.50
C LEU A 125 -7.71 -10.38 12.38
N THR A 126 -6.90 -9.38 12.03
CA THR A 126 -5.83 -9.58 11.04
C THR A 126 -4.67 -10.38 11.61
N GLY A 127 -4.47 -10.36 12.93
CA GLY A 127 -3.25 -10.87 13.55
C GLY A 127 -2.02 -10.08 13.12
N ARG A 128 -2.20 -8.79 12.77
CA ARG A 128 -1.12 -7.93 12.24
C ARG A 128 0.05 -7.89 13.21
N GLY A 129 1.24 -8.20 12.68
CA GLY A 129 2.50 -8.12 13.39
C GLY A 129 3.02 -6.69 13.54
N ARG A 130 4.35 -6.57 13.62
CA ARG A 130 5.00 -5.26 13.77
C ARG A 130 4.91 -4.47 12.47
N THR A 131 4.28 -3.30 12.55
CA THR A 131 4.12 -2.38 11.42
C THR A 131 5.10 -1.21 11.55
N GLN A 132 5.83 -0.92 10.48
CA GLN A 132 6.60 0.32 10.37
C GLN A 132 5.66 1.46 9.96
N PHE A 133 5.72 2.62 10.61
CA PHE A 133 5.00 3.81 10.15
C PHE A 133 5.97 4.80 9.53
N VAL A 134 5.62 5.28 8.33
CA VAL A 134 6.37 6.30 7.62
C VAL A 134 5.46 7.46 7.18
N HIS A 135 6.09 8.59 6.86
CA HIS A 135 5.42 9.77 6.33
C HIS A 135 6.05 10.20 5.00
N PRO A 136 5.29 10.86 4.11
CA PRO A 136 5.84 11.46 2.89
C PRO A 136 7.02 12.40 3.15
N TYR A 137 6.99 13.14 4.26
CA TYR A 137 8.08 14.06 4.60
C TYR A 137 9.38 13.36 4.98
N PHE A 138 9.37 12.06 5.25
CA PHE A 138 10.60 11.26 5.40
C PHE A 138 11.36 11.14 4.06
N PHE A 139 10.68 11.37 2.94
CA PHE A 139 11.16 11.17 1.57
C PHE A 139 11.13 12.47 0.76
N GLY A 140 11.00 13.63 1.40
CA GLY A 140 11.14 14.93 0.75
C GLY A 140 9.83 15.60 0.34
N GLU A 141 8.68 15.03 0.71
CA GLU A 141 7.38 15.61 0.35
C GLU A 141 6.67 16.20 1.57
N PRO A 142 6.25 17.48 1.54
CA PRO A 142 5.76 18.22 2.70
C PRO A 142 4.31 17.83 3.08
N PHE A 143 4.08 16.55 3.39
CA PHE A 143 2.75 16.03 3.74
C PHE A 143 2.78 15.13 4.97
N PHE A 144 1.74 15.29 5.79
CA PHE A 144 1.40 14.34 6.84
C PHE A 144 0.38 13.34 6.31
N LYS A 145 0.84 12.09 6.15
CA LYS A 145 -0.01 10.91 5.91
C LYS A 145 0.71 9.74 6.55
N ASN A 146 0.14 9.15 7.59
CA ASN A 146 0.71 7.95 8.22
C ASN A 146 0.48 6.77 7.29
N THR A 147 1.56 6.19 6.79
CA THR A 147 1.55 4.98 5.97
C THR A 147 2.13 3.85 6.82
N GLY A 148 1.30 2.89 7.22
CA GLY A 148 1.75 1.69 7.93
C GLY A 148 2.19 0.63 6.92
N LEU A 149 3.34 0.01 7.15
CA LEU A 149 3.91 -1.05 6.31
C LEU A 149 4.13 -2.29 7.19
N GLU A 150 3.33 -3.33 7.01
CA GLU A 150 3.67 -4.67 7.51
C GLU A 150 4.57 -5.35 6.48
N LEU A 151 5.80 -5.67 6.90
CA LEU A 151 6.87 -6.13 6.03
C LEU A 151 7.13 -7.63 6.26
N VAL A 152 7.10 -8.42 5.20
CA VAL A 152 7.45 -9.83 5.21
C VAL A 152 8.63 -10.06 4.28
N ASN A 153 9.76 -10.50 4.85
CA ASN A 153 11.04 -10.67 4.15
C ASN A 153 11.52 -9.41 3.43
N LEU A 154 11.18 -8.23 3.97
CA LEU A 154 11.62 -6.93 3.46
C LEU A 154 12.26 -6.11 4.60
N PRO A 155 13.35 -5.39 4.32
CA PRO A 155 13.91 -4.44 5.27
C PRO A 155 12.98 -3.24 5.44
N ALA A 156 12.99 -2.66 6.65
CA ALA A 156 12.31 -1.42 6.95
C ALA A 156 12.71 -0.31 5.97
N LEU A 157 11.72 0.41 5.42
CA LEU A 157 11.93 1.47 4.45
C LEU A 157 12.68 2.64 5.10
N ARG A 158 13.84 3.01 4.54
CA ARG A 158 14.69 4.05 5.11
C ARG A 158 14.29 5.43 4.56
N PRO A 159 14.17 6.46 5.41
CA PRO A 159 14.02 7.84 4.95
C PRO A 159 15.15 8.23 3.98
N THR A 160 14.82 8.88 2.88
CA THR A 160 15.78 9.29 1.83
C THR A 160 16.04 10.79 1.81
N ASN A 161 15.06 11.60 2.20
CA ASN A 161 15.16 13.06 2.19
C ASN A 161 14.25 13.66 3.28
N MET A 162 14.65 13.50 4.54
CA MET A 162 13.80 13.87 5.67
C MET A 162 13.66 15.39 5.80
N LEU A 163 12.45 15.90 5.63
CA LEU A 163 12.13 17.30 5.90
C LEU A 163 11.90 17.53 7.39
N LYS A 164 12.18 18.74 7.87
CA LYS A 164 11.80 19.17 9.21
C LYS A 164 10.31 19.55 9.22
N PRO A 165 9.45 18.88 10.00
CA PRO A 165 8.04 19.21 10.03
C PRO A 165 7.78 20.59 10.66
N PRO A 166 6.82 21.36 10.12
CA PRO A 166 6.43 22.64 10.69
C PRO A 166 5.81 22.47 12.08
N ARG A 167 5.90 23.51 12.92
CA ARG A 167 5.28 23.50 14.25
C ARG A 167 3.76 23.30 14.15
N PRO A 168 3.14 22.49 15.03
CA PRO A 168 1.69 22.38 15.10
C PRO A 168 0.99 23.74 15.22
N GLY A 169 -0.16 23.88 14.57
CA GLY A 169 -0.98 25.10 14.61
C GLY A 169 -0.60 26.19 13.59
N THR A 170 0.52 26.08 12.88
CA THR A 170 0.89 27.03 11.83
C THR A 170 0.10 26.82 10.53
N ALA A 171 0.06 27.84 9.67
CA ALA A 171 -0.51 27.73 8.32
C ALA A 171 0.21 26.65 7.50
N GLU A 172 1.53 26.53 7.64
CA GLU A 172 2.33 25.50 6.99
C GLU A 172 1.96 24.09 7.47
N HIS A 173 1.82 23.87 8.78
CA HIS A 173 1.36 22.58 9.30
C HIS A 173 -0.04 22.22 8.79
N LYS A 174 -0.93 23.21 8.67
CA LYS A 174 -2.26 23.04 8.08
C LYS A 174 -2.16 22.66 6.59
N ALA A 175 -1.23 23.23 5.84
CA ALA A 175 -0.97 22.88 4.44
C ALA A 175 -0.45 21.44 4.30
N TRP A 176 0.52 21.04 5.13
CA TRP A 176 1.05 19.67 5.15
C TRP A 176 -0.03 18.64 5.54
N SER A 177 -1.04 19.04 6.31
CA SER A 177 -2.17 18.20 6.71
C SER A 177 -3.29 18.10 5.65
N ARG A 178 -3.07 18.54 4.39
CA ARG A 178 -4.10 18.62 3.34
C ARG A 178 -4.94 17.34 3.21
N CYS A 179 -4.32 16.16 3.17
CA CYS A 179 -5.02 14.87 3.06
C CYS A 179 -6.04 14.65 4.20
N HIS A 180 -5.75 15.10 5.42
CA HIS A 180 -6.67 14.97 6.56
C HIS A 180 -7.79 16.03 6.54
N ARG A 181 -7.58 17.13 5.82
CA ARG A 181 -8.49 18.28 5.76
C ARG A 181 -9.35 18.31 4.51
N GLU A 182 -9.22 17.31 3.66
CA GLU A 182 -9.96 17.24 2.41
C GLU A 182 -11.46 17.05 2.67
N PRO A 183 -12.32 17.92 2.10
CA PRO A 183 -13.76 17.88 2.34
C PRO A 183 -14.37 16.58 1.82
N PRO A 184 -15.49 16.11 2.42
CA PRO A 184 -16.22 14.96 1.91
C PRO A 184 -16.63 15.18 0.45
N GLY A 185 -16.51 14.12 -0.35
CA GLY A 185 -16.85 14.15 -1.78
C GLY A 185 -16.57 12.80 -2.43
N PRO A 186 -17.13 12.54 -3.62
CA PRO A 186 -17.03 11.24 -4.30
C PRO A 186 -15.58 10.83 -4.55
N ASP A 187 -14.73 11.77 -4.97
CA ASP A 187 -13.33 11.50 -5.29
C ASP A 187 -12.39 11.56 -4.08
N ARG A 188 -12.91 11.85 -2.88
CA ARG A 188 -12.06 12.04 -1.69
C ARG A 188 -11.29 10.77 -1.35
N ALA A 189 -11.91 9.60 -1.45
CA ALA A 189 -11.24 8.34 -1.19
C ALA A 189 -10.09 8.15 -2.20
N ARG A 190 -10.40 8.30 -3.49
CA ARG A 190 -9.50 8.23 -4.64
C ARG A 190 -8.27 9.14 -4.50
N ARG A 191 -8.44 10.42 -4.16
CA ARG A 191 -7.29 11.34 -4.01
C ARG A 191 -6.46 11.06 -2.77
N ARG A 192 -7.11 10.62 -1.68
CA ARG A 192 -6.40 10.31 -0.43
C ARG A 192 -5.67 8.97 -0.47
N SER A 193 -6.06 8.07 -1.36
CA SER A 193 -5.37 6.81 -1.62
C SER A 193 -4.25 6.94 -2.64
N GLU A 194 -3.90 8.13 -3.14
CA GLU A 194 -2.74 8.24 -4.01
C GLU A 194 -1.45 8.10 -3.18
N THR A 195 -0.52 7.26 -3.64
CA THR A 195 0.85 7.20 -3.10
C THR A 195 1.63 8.42 -3.58
N TYR A 196 2.44 8.97 -2.70
CA TYR A 196 3.29 10.11 -3.04
C TYR A 196 4.53 9.63 -3.84
N PRO A 197 4.98 10.35 -4.90
CA PRO A 197 6.05 9.87 -5.77
C PRO A 197 7.38 9.55 -5.07
N SER A 198 7.81 10.34 -4.08
CA SER A 198 9.13 10.15 -3.48
C SER A 198 9.19 8.95 -2.54
N ILE A 199 8.09 8.62 -1.84
CA ILE A 199 8.01 7.36 -1.08
C ILE A 199 7.96 6.16 -2.03
N ALA A 200 7.27 6.27 -3.16
CA ALA A 200 7.25 5.21 -4.18
C ALA A 200 8.64 4.97 -4.78
N ALA A 201 9.39 6.03 -5.07
CA ALA A 201 10.78 5.95 -5.52
C ALA A 201 11.68 5.27 -4.47
N ALA A 202 11.53 5.62 -3.18
CA ALA A 202 12.28 4.98 -2.11
C ALA A 202 11.93 3.48 -1.94
N MET A 203 10.66 3.11 -2.11
CA MET A 203 10.22 1.71 -2.11
C MET A 203 10.86 0.94 -3.26
N ALA A 204 10.81 1.49 -4.48
CA ALA A 204 11.36 0.87 -5.67
C ALA A 204 12.89 0.69 -5.56
N ASP A 205 13.61 1.74 -5.19
CA ASP A 205 15.07 1.71 -5.03
C ASP A 205 15.50 0.68 -3.97
N GLN A 206 14.93 0.77 -2.77
CA GLN A 206 15.38 -0.07 -1.66
C GLN A 206 14.96 -1.54 -1.81
N TRP A 207 13.70 -1.80 -2.19
CA TRP A 207 13.20 -3.16 -2.27
C TRP A 207 13.49 -3.82 -3.63
N GLY A 208 13.59 -3.03 -4.70
CA GLY A 208 13.99 -3.50 -6.03
C GLY A 208 15.40 -4.07 -6.04
N ALA A 209 16.33 -3.47 -5.28
CA ALA A 209 17.70 -3.97 -5.10
C ALA A 209 17.80 -5.38 -4.49
N LEU A 210 16.70 -5.93 -3.96
CA LEU A 210 16.65 -7.29 -3.41
C LEU A 210 16.17 -8.33 -4.43
N LEU A 211 15.71 -7.88 -5.60
CA LEU A 211 15.12 -8.72 -6.62
C LEU A 211 16.19 -9.24 -7.59
N PRO A 212 15.94 -10.36 -8.29
CA PRO A 212 16.91 -10.91 -9.23
C PRO A 212 17.29 -9.88 -10.30
N GLU A 213 18.58 -9.81 -10.63
CA GLU A 213 19.09 -9.06 -11.78
C GLU A 213 18.64 -9.72 -13.09
N PRO A 214 18.59 -8.99 -14.23
CA PRO A 214 18.26 -9.59 -15.51
C PRO A 214 19.27 -10.70 -15.77
N GLN A 215 18.82 -11.95 -15.92
CA GLN A 215 19.64 -12.94 -16.61
C GLN A 215 19.81 -12.41 -18.03
N MET A 216 20.94 -11.77 -18.30
CA MET A 216 21.42 -11.64 -19.66
C MET A 216 21.56 -13.07 -20.17
N GLU A 217 20.68 -13.49 -21.07
CA GLU A 217 20.90 -14.70 -21.83
C GLU A 217 22.22 -14.52 -22.57
N LEU A 218 23.29 -15.08 -22.01
CA LEU A 218 24.50 -15.38 -22.76
C LEU A 218 24.07 -16.44 -23.78
N PHE A 219 23.54 -16.00 -24.93
CA PHE A 219 23.60 -16.81 -26.13
C PHE A 219 25.08 -16.97 -26.45
N GLY A 220 25.65 -18.05 -25.93
CA GLY A 220 27.00 -18.47 -26.25
C GLY A 220 27.13 -18.55 -27.76
N SER A 221 28.06 -17.79 -28.30
CA SER A 221 28.59 -17.99 -29.64
C SER A 221 29.19 -19.39 -29.71
N LEU A 222 28.41 -20.35 -30.18
CA LEU A 222 28.92 -21.62 -30.71
C LEU A 222 28.60 -21.64 -32.20
N ALA A 223 29.49 -21.00 -32.95
CA ALA A 223 29.76 -21.35 -34.33
C ALA A 223 31.27 -21.16 -34.54
N ALA A 224 32.01 -22.22 -34.19
CA ALA A 224 33.34 -22.49 -34.71
C ALA A 224 33.19 -23.45 -35.89
#